data_AF-A0A2N2NSI2-F1
#
_entry.id   AF-A0A2N2NSI2-F1
#
_cell.length_a   1.000
_cell.length_b   1.000
_cell.length_c   1.000
_cell.angle_alpha   90.00
_cell.angle_beta   90.00
_cell.angle_gamma   90.00
#
_symmetry.space_group_name_H-M   'P 1'
#
loop_
_entity.id
_entity.type
_entity.pdbx_description
1 polymer ?
#
loop_
_entity_poly.entity_id
_entity_poly.type
_entity_poly.pdbx_seq_one_letter_code
_entity_poly.pdbx_strand_id
1 'polypeptide(L)'
;MINKCSLYGAATDANITCQRIFDEFLALEFSNPAYGKVHMLTVSCFMIQHQRYSDPALLWMQQALRDVLENGVDPSDIRLQMTSEVDQGKRDWKIERQPGERELPHITWSITIADQPA
;
A
#
# COMPACT_ATOMS: atom_id res chain seq x y z
N MET A 1 8.62 -11.19 23.10
CA MET A 1 7.26 -11.31 22.55
C MET A 1 7.37 -10.85 21.10
N ILE A 2 7.24 -11.77 20.13
CA ILE A 2 7.43 -11.45 18.70
C ILE A 2 6.16 -10.74 18.24
N ASN A 3 6.23 -9.44 17.95
CA ASN A 3 5.15 -8.68 17.30
C ASN A 3 5.07 -9.10 15.83
N LYS A 4 4.64 -10.34 15.59
CA LYS A 4 4.29 -10.79 14.25
C LYS A 4 3.16 -9.91 13.78
N CYS A 5 3.37 -9.19 12.68
CA CYS A 5 2.24 -8.65 11.92
C CYS A 5 1.31 -9.84 11.68
N SER A 6 0.17 -9.92 12.38
CA SER A 6 -0.59 -11.18 12.54
C SER A 6 -1.20 -11.69 11.24
N LEU A 7 -0.87 -11.07 10.12
CA LEU A 7 -1.25 -11.45 8.80
C LEU A 7 -0.09 -11.99 7.96
N TYR A 8 1.19 -11.93 8.33
CA TYR A 8 2.28 -12.33 7.40
C TYR A 8 3.48 -12.95 8.11
N GLY A 9 4.01 -14.04 7.55
CA GLY A 9 5.07 -14.90 8.11
C GLY A 9 6.46 -14.27 8.29
N ALA A 10 6.56 -12.96 8.44
CA ALA A 10 7.81 -12.28 8.75
C ALA A 10 8.11 -12.35 10.26
N ALA A 11 9.29 -12.87 10.62
CA ALA A 11 9.83 -12.78 11.96
C ALA A 11 10.57 -11.45 12.10
N THR A 12 9.93 -10.45 12.70
CA THR A 12 10.63 -9.21 13.07
C THR A 12 11.11 -9.30 14.52
N ASP A 13 12.27 -8.69 14.79
CA ASP A 13 12.69 -8.37 16.16
C ASP A 13 11.55 -7.61 16.85
N ALA A 14 11.36 -7.84 18.16
CA ALA A 14 10.18 -7.37 18.91
C ALA A 14 9.88 -5.86 18.82
N ASN A 15 10.84 -5.06 18.34
CA ASN A 15 10.77 -3.60 18.21
C ASN A 15 10.54 -3.09 16.77
N ILE A 16 10.54 -3.95 15.74
CA ILE A 16 10.33 -3.54 14.34
C ILE A 16 8.98 -4.08 13.87
N THR A 17 8.08 -3.19 13.45
CA THR A 17 6.76 -3.55 12.88
C THR A 17 6.71 -3.18 11.41
N CYS A 18 5.87 -3.87 10.62
CA CYS A 18 5.65 -3.50 9.21
C CYS A 18 5.21 -2.04 9.05
N GLN A 19 4.44 -1.51 10.02
CA GLN A 19 4.07 -0.10 10.05
C GLN A 19 5.28 0.81 10.23
N ARG A 20 6.21 0.48 11.13
CA ARG A 20 7.40 1.30 11.35
C ARG A 20 8.29 1.37 10.11
N ILE A 21 8.50 0.23 9.43
CA ILE A 21 9.27 0.18 8.17
C ILE A 21 8.57 1.03 7.09
N PHE A 22 7.24 0.93 7.01
CA PHE A 22 6.45 1.74 6.09
C PHE A 22 6.60 3.24 6.38
N ASP A 23 6.49 3.66 7.65
CA ASP A 23 6.64 5.06 8.05
C ASP A 23 8.06 5.59 7.75
N GLU A 24 9.09 4.76 7.93
CA GLU A 24 10.48 5.07 7.57
C GLU A 24 10.63 5.28 6.05
N PHE A 25 9.98 4.45 5.22
CA PHE A 25 9.96 4.65 3.77
C PHE A 25 9.23 5.93 3.37
N LEU A 26 8.07 6.22 3.97
CA LEU A 26 7.35 7.47 3.71
C LEU A 26 8.18 8.71 4.08
N ALA A 27 8.91 8.66 5.19
CA ALA A 27 9.81 9.74 5.60
C ALA A 27 10.96 9.92 4.60
N LEU A 28 11.54 8.82 4.08
CA LEU A 28 12.58 8.87 3.07
C LEU A 28 12.06 9.42 1.73
N GLU A 29 10.90 8.96 1.28
CA GLU A 29 10.23 9.44 0.07
C GLU A 29 9.90 10.93 0.13
N PHE A 30 9.49 11.41 1.31
CA PHE A 30 9.21 12.83 1.53
C PHE A 30 10.47 13.68 1.54
N SER A 31 11.56 13.18 2.14
CA SER A 31 12.81 13.94 2.30
C SER A 31 13.73 13.89 1.07
N ASN A 32 13.58 12.88 0.21
CA ASN A 32 14.39 12.72 -0.99
C ASN A 32 13.52 12.50 -2.25
N PRO A 33 13.46 13.47 -3.18
CA PRO A 33 12.66 13.37 -4.40
C PRO A 33 13.01 12.17 -5.29
N ALA A 34 14.24 11.64 -5.21
CA ALA A 34 14.61 10.44 -5.96
C ALA A 34 13.82 9.20 -5.47
N TYR A 35 13.56 9.10 -4.17
CA TYR A 35 12.75 8.06 -3.57
C TYR A 35 11.25 8.32 -3.73
N GLY A 36 10.82 9.59 -3.73
CA GLY A 36 9.42 9.96 -3.96
C GLY A 36 8.81 9.43 -5.28
N LYS A 37 9.65 9.06 -6.27
CA LYS A 37 9.22 8.45 -7.54
C LYS A 37 8.49 7.11 -7.37
N VAL A 38 8.79 6.35 -6.32
CA VAL A 38 8.18 5.03 -6.07
C VAL A 38 7.03 5.07 -5.06
N HIS A 39 6.67 6.24 -4.55
CA HIS A 39 5.66 6.41 -3.50
C HIS A 39 4.33 5.69 -3.78
N MET A 40 3.83 5.78 -5.02
CA MET A 40 2.60 5.08 -5.42
C MET A 40 2.73 3.57 -5.22
N LEU A 41 3.84 2.97 -5.65
CA LEU A 41 4.08 1.54 -5.50
C LEU A 41 4.21 1.15 -4.02
N THR A 42 4.97 1.92 -3.23
CA THR A 42 5.17 1.69 -1.80
C THR A 42 3.83 1.67 -1.06
N VAL A 43 3.02 2.72 -1.22
CA VAL A 43 1.71 2.84 -0.54
C VAL A 43 0.76 1.74 -1.00
N SER A 44 0.65 1.53 -2.32
CA SER A 44 -0.32 0.59 -2.88
C SER A 44 -0.03 -0.85 -2.47
N CYS A 45 1.22 -1.30 -2.59
CA CYS A 45 1.63 -2.63 -2.18
C CYS A 45 1.45 -2.84 -0.68
N PHE A 46 1.85 -1.87 0.16
CA PHE A 46 1.66 -1.98 1.60
C PHE A 46 0.18 -2.08 1.99
N MET A 47 -0.67 -1.23 1.42
CA MET A 47 -2.11 -1.22 1.70
C MET A 47 -2.81 -2.50 1.23
N ILE A 48 -2.44 -3.05 0.07
CA ILE A 48 -2.95 -4.33 -0.43
C ILE A 48 -2.48 -5.48 0.45
N GLN A 49 -1.18 -5.54 0.75
CA GLN A 49 -0.62 -6.57 1.62
C GLN A 49 -1.31 -6.55 2.98
N HIS A 50 -1.69 -5.39 3.52
CA HIS A 50 -2.35 -5.32 4.83
C HIS A 50 -3.88 -5.25 4.77
N GLN A 51 -4.49 -5.56 3.63
CA GLN A 51 -5.95 -5.54 3.41
C GLN A 51 -6.64 -4.23 3.81
N ARG A 52 -5.93 -3.10 3.72
CA ARG A 52 -6.40 -1.79 4.21
C ARG A 52 -7.28 -1.04 3.23
N TYR A 53 -7.28 -1.42 1.95
CA TYR A 53 -8.22 -0.87 0.99
C TYR A 53 -9.61 -1.46 1.19
N SER A 54 -10.64 -0.63 1.04
CA SER A 54 -12.01 -1.12 0.82
C SER A 54 -12.08 -1.91 -0.49
N ASP A 55 -13.14 -2.69 -0.68
CA ASP A 55 -13.31 -3.49 -1.90
C ASP A 55 -13.27 -2.65 -3.21
N PRO A 56 -13.99 -1.51 -3.33
CA PRO A 56 -13.89 -0.68 -4.54
C PRO A 56 -12.49 -0.06 -4.71
N ALA A 57 -11.85 0.35 -3.61
CA ALA A 57 -10.50 0.92 -3.65
C ALA A 57 -9.47 -0.13 -4.09
N LEU A 58 -9.62 -1.37 -3.63
CA LEU A 58 -8.74 -2.48 -3.97
C LEU A 58 -8.80 -2.80 -5.46
N LEU A 59 -10.01 -2.91 -6.03
CA LEU A 59 -10.19 -3.17 -7.46
C LEU A 59 -9.55 -2.06 -8.31
N TRP A 60 -9.81 -0.80 -7.94
CA TRP A 60 -9.24 0.35 -8.61
C TRP A 60 -7.70 0.35 -8.51
N MET A 61 -7.15 0.12 -7.32
CA MET A 61 -5.69 0.13 -7.12
C MET A 61 -4.99 -1.04 -7.81
N GLN A 62 -5.62 -2.22 -7.87
CA GLN A 62 -5.10 -3.35 -8.64
C GLN A 62 -5.00 -3.00 -10.13
N GLN A 63 -5.95 -2.24 -10.68
CA GLN A 63 -5.88 -1.79 -12.06
C GLN A 63 -4.76 -0.77 -12.27
N ALA A 64 -4.68 0.24 -11.40
CA ALA A 64 -3.62 1.24 -11.46
C ALA A 64 -2.22 0.60 -11.37
N LEU A 65 -2.04 -0.42 -10.53
CA LEU A 65 -0.79 -1.17 -10.45
C LEU A 65 -0.47 -1.92 -11.75
N ARG A 66 -1.46 -2.57 -12.39
CA ARG A 66 -1.25 -3.20 -13.71
C ARG A 66 -0.85 -2.17 -14.76
N ASP A 67 -1.48 -1.00 -14.76
CA ASP A 67 -1.17 0.05 -15.73
C ASP A 67 0.27 0.58 -15.58
N VAL A 68 0.75 0.75 -14.34
CA VAL A 68 2.14 1.13 -14.09
C VAL A 68 3.13 0.00 -14.45
N LEU A 69 2.85 -1.23 -13.99
CA LEU A 69 3.81 -2.35 -14.08
C LEU A 69 3.86 -3.00 -15.47
N GLU A 70 2.72 -3.12 -16.13
CA GLU A 70 2.58 -3.85 -17.40
C GLU A 70 2.50 -2.90 -18.59
N ASN A 71 1.84 -1.76 -18.42
CA ASN A 71 1.57 -0.81 -19.51
C ASN A 71 2.52 0.40 -19.52
N GLY A 72 3.40 0.53 -18.51
CA GLY A 72 4.41 1.59 -18.43
C GLY A 72 3.82 2.99 -18.19
N VAL A 73 2.61 3.08 -17.63
CA VAL A 73 2.01 4.36 -17.24
C VAL A 73 2.84 4.99 -16.12
N ASP A 74 3.09 6.29 -16.23
CA ASP A 74 3.85 7.01 -15.21
C ASP A 74 3.03 7.09 -13.90
N PRO A 75 3.59 6.73 -12.74
CA PRO A 75 2.89 6.83 -11.45
C PRO A 75 2.36 8.24 -11.14
N SER A 76 2.97 9.29 -11.69
CA SER A 76 2.49 10.66 -11.54
C SER A 76 1.18 10.92 -12.29
N ASP A 77 0.95 10.25 -13.42
CA ASP A 77 -0.31 10.31 -14.17
C ASP A 77 -1.45 9.62 -13.39
N ILE A 78 -1.17 8.48 -12.75
CA ILE A 78 -2.12 7.83 -11.84
C ILE A 78 -2.45 8.76 -10.68
N ARG A 79 -1.48 9.47 -10.12
CA ARG A 79 -1.73 10.44 -9.03
C ARG A 79 -2.63 11.59 -9.50
N LEU A 80 -2.47 12.06 -10.74
CA LEU A 80 -3.38 13.07 -11.31
C LEU A 80 -4.81 12.52 -11.45
N GLN A 81 -4.95 11.29 -11.98
CA GLN A 81 -6.24 10.59 -12.03
C GLN A 81 -6.85 10.42 -10.62
N MET A 82 -6.02 10.12 -9.61
CA MET A 82 -6.48 10.03 -8.23
C MET A 82 -7.08 11.36 -7.76
N THR A 83 -6.40 12.48 -8.03
CA THR A 83 -6.90 13.79 -7.65
C THR A 83 -8.18 14.20 -8.38
N SER A 84 -8.42 13.69 -9.61
CA SER A 84 -9.62 14.02 -10.37
C SER A 84 -10.82 13.10 -10.12
N GLU A 85 -10.58 11.80 -9.94
CA GLU A 85 -11.59 10.73 -9.90
C GLU A 85 -11.96 10.26 -8.50
N VAL A 86 -11.02 10.29 -7.53
CA VAL A 86 -11.25 9.85 -6.13
C VAL A 86 -11.24 10.98 -5.11
N ASP A 87 -11.48 12.22 -5.58
CA ASP A 87 -11.79 13.35 -4.71
C ASP A 87 -12.93 12.97 -3.75
N GLN A 88 -12.75 13.23 -2.45
CA GLN A 88 -13.69 12.84 -1.41
C GLN A 88 -15.08 13.45 -1.61
N GLY A 89 -15.16 14.61 -2.28
CA GLY A 89 -16.43 15.27 -2.61
C GLY A 89 -17.21 14.63 -3.76
N LYS A 90 -16.63 13.67 -4.49
CA LYS A 90 -17.21 13.06 -5.70
C LYS A 90 -17.56 11.57 -5.55
N ARG A 91 -17.21 10.94 -4.43
CA ARG A 91 -17.37 9.50 -4.22
C ARG A 91 -18.25 9.17 -3.02
N ASP A 92 -19.12 8.19 -3.21
CA ASP A 92 -19.98 7.65 -2.14
C ASP A 92 -19.31 6.51 -1.35
N TRP A 93 -18.08 6.12 -1.71
CA TRP A 93 -17.32 5.03 -1.08
C TRP A 93 -16.04 5.53 -0.38
N LYS A 94 -15.39 4.72 0.47
CA LYS A 94 -14.17 5.06 1.24
C LYS A 94 -12.92 4.35 0.70
N ILE A 95 -11.73 4.97 0.74
CA ILE A 95 -10.48 4.34 0.25
C ILE A 95 -10.09 3.24 1.22
N GLU A 96 -10.07 3.58 2.51
CA GLU A 96 -9.74 2.64 3.56
C GLU A 96 -10.93 1.75 3.91
N ARG A 97 -10.63 0.49 4.19
CA ARG A 97 -11.59 -0.48 4.69
C ARG A 97 -12.18 0.01 6.02
N GLN A 98 -13.49 -0.11 6.17
CA GLN A 98 -14.21 0.34 7.35
C GLN A 98 -14.41 -0.80 8.36
N PRO A 99 -14.53 -0.50 9.66
CA PRO A 99 -14.86 -1.51 10.68
C PRO A 99 -16.18 -2.22 10.34
N GLY A 100 -16.15 -3.56 10.30
CA GLY A 100 -17.32 -4.39 9.97
C GLY A 100 -17.44 -4.78 8.50
N GLU A 101 -16.59 -4.26 7.61
CA GLU A 101 -16.46 -4.81 6.26
C GLU A 101 -15.84 -6.22 6.31
N ARG A 102 -16.20 -7.05 5.33
CA ARG A 102 -15.72 -8.44 5.24
C ARG A 102 -14.18 -8.48 5.16
N GLU A 103 -13.58 -9.39 5.92
CA GLU A 103 -12.16 -9.72 5.78
C GLU A 103 -11.88 -10.44 4.47
N LEU A 104 -10.77 -10.09 3.82
CA LEU A 104 -10.35 -10.75 2.59
C LEU A 104 -9.57 -12.03 2.91
N PRO A 105 -9.61 -13.03 2.02
CA PRO A 105 -8.77 -14.21 2.16
C PRO A 105 -7.30 -13.82 2.37
N HIS A 106 -6.65 -14.51 3.31
CA HIS A 106 -5.22 -14.34 3.51
C HIS A 106 -4.43 -14.86 2.30
N ILE A 107 -3.43 -14.09 1.86
CA ILE A 107 -2.52 -14.42 0.77
C ILE A 107 -1.11 -14.55 1.34
N THR A 108 -0.45 -15.68 1.14
CA THR A 108 0.98 -15.81 1.49
C THR A 108 1.84 -15.10 0.45
N TRP A 109 2.29 -13.88 0.73
CA TRP A 109 3.19 -13.15 -0.16
C TRP A 109 4.61 -13.73 -0.12
N SER A 110 5.24 -13.83 -1.29
CA SER A 110 6.63 -14.28 -1.43
C SER A 110 7.66 -13.21 -1.02
N ILE A 111 7.24 -11.94 -1.01
CA ILE A 111 8.03 -10.80 -0.55
C ILE A 111 7.11 -9.80 0.14
N THR A 112 7.58 -9.27 1.26
CA THR A 112 6.88 -8.29 2.09
C THR A 112 7.77 -7.07 2.34
N ILE A 113 7.20 -6.03 2.94
CA ILE A 113 7.98 -4.87 3.38
C ILE A 113 9.06 -5.22 4.41
N ALA A 114 8.90 -6.34 5.14
CA ALA A 114 9.88 -6.81 6.11
C ALA A 114 11.11 -7.49 5.47
N ASP A 115 11.04 -7.85 4.18
CA ASP A 115 12.13 -8.51 3.45
C ASP A 115 13.09 -7.49 2.78
N GLN A 116 12.82 -6.18 2.92
CA GLN A 116 13.69 -5.15 2.37
C GLN A 116 15.00 -5.05 3.18
N PRO A 117 16.16 -4.98 2.52
CA PRO A 117 17.42 -4.79 3.21
C PRO A 117 17.44 -3.42 3.92
N ALA A 118 18.00 -3.41 5.14
CA ALA A 118 18.20 -2.21 5.96
C ALA A 118 19.22 -1.23 5.34
#